data_AF-A0A8C0ATM9-F1
#
_entry.id   AF-A0A8C0ATM9-F1
#
_cell.length_a   1.000
_cell.length_b   1.000
_cell.length_c   1.000
_cell.angle_alpha   90.00
_cell.angle_beta   90.00
_cell.angle_gamma   90.00
#
_symmetry.space_group_name_H-M   'P 1'
#
loop_
_entity.id
_entity.type
_entity.pdbx_description
1 polymer ?
#
loop_
_entity_poly.entity_id
_entity_poly.type
_entity_poly.pdbx_seq_one_letter_code
_entity_poly.pdbx_strand_id
1 'polypeptide(L)'
;MLSAFMENFTFSGEVNVQLEVHNASRYIVLHAHRMHIEAVRVAEDKLAGGVRVARSFLYPQTQVFVVVLNRSLEAQRSYNLKIIYNALIENELLGFFRSSYVLHGERRFLGVTQFSPTHARKAFPCFDEPIYKATFKISIRHQATYLSLSNMPVETSVFEEDGWVTDHFSQTPLMSTYYLAWAVCNFTYRETVTKSGVVVRLYARPDAIRRGSGDYALNITRRLIEFYEDYFKVPYSLPKLDLLAVPKHPYAAMENWGLSVFVEQRILLDPSISSISYLLDVTMVIVHELCHQWFGDLVTPVWWEDVWLKEGFAHYFEFVGTDYLYPGWNMVSQVYFSFVVGFIEYSYPSSFCVA
;
A
#
# COMPACT_ATOMS: atom_id res chain seq x y z
N MET A 1 -2.89 12.17 10.86
CA MET A 1 -1.48 12.60 10.97
C MET A 1 -0.69 11.49 11.63
N LEU A 2 0.49 11.16 11.12
CA LEU A 2 1.40 10.15 11.63
C LEU A 2 2.74 10.83 11.95
N SER A 3 3.37 10.52 13.09
CA SER A 3 4.76 10.92 13.36
C SER A 3 5.63 9.68 13.52
N ALA A 4 6.64 9.54 12.66
CA ALA A 4 7.53 8.37 12.66
C ALA A 4 8.86 8.69 13.36
N PHE A 5 9.19 7.91 14.39
CA PHE A 5 10.43 8.04 15.16
C PHE A 5 11.39 6.89 14.80
N MET A 6 12.26 7.14 13.81
CA MET A 6 13.12 6.11 13.23
C MET A 6 14.27 5.66 14.15
N GLU A 7 14.62 6.45 15.17
CA GLU A 7 15.70 6.14 16.12
C GLU A 7 15.30 5.05 17.12
N ASN A 8 14.05 5.06 17.58
CA ASN A 8 13.52 4.10 18.54
C ASN A 8 12.49 3.14 17.93
N PHE A 9 12.21 3.27 16.62
CA PHE A 9 11.27 2.46 15.86
C PHE A 9 9.86 2.47 16.46
N THR A 10 9.38 3.66 16.76
CA THR A 10 8.00 3.89 17.20
C THR A 10 7.31 4.89 16.29
N PHE A 11 6.00 4.95 16.37
CA PHE A 11 5.24 6.00 15.73
C PHE A 11 4.01 6.35 16.55
N SER A 12 3.61 7.63 16.47
CA SER A 12 2.35 8.11 17.01
C SER A 12 1.41 8.48 15.87
N GLY A 13 0.11 8.37 16.11
CA GLY A 13 -0.90 8.64 15.11
C GLY A 13 -2.12 9.33 15.70
N GLU A 14 -2.69 10.20 14.90
CA GLU A 14 -4.03 10.75 15.07
C GLU A 14 -4.84 10.41 13.81
N VAL A 15 -5.86 9.56 13.98
CA VAL A 15 -6.84 9.25 12.94
C VAL A 15 -8.15 9.96 13.26
N ASN A 16 -8.70 10.64 12.26
CA ASN A 16 -10.03 11.25 12.30
C ASN A 16 -10.87 10.54 11.23
N VAL A 17 -11.95 9.89 11.65
CA VAL A 17 -12.81 9.10 10.76
C VAL A 17 -14.19 9.74 10.74
N GLN A 18 -14.63 10.16 9.56
CA GLN A 18 -16.01 10.56 9.35
C GLN A 18 -16.89 9.31 9.18
N LEU A 19 -17.94 9.21 9.97
CA LEU A 19 -18.84 8.07 10.05
C LEU A 19 -20.25 8.50 9.65
N GLU A 20 -20.90 7.73 8.79
CA GLU A 20 -22.35 7.81 8.58
C GLU A 20 -23.03 6.67 9.34
N VAL A 21 -24.00 7.00 10.19
CA VAL A 21 -24.67 6.01 11.05
C VAL A 21 -25.97 5.58 10.39
N HIS A 22 -26.04 4.38 9.81
CA HIS A 22 -27.28 3.91 9.18
C HIS A 22 -28.34 3.47 10.19
N ASN A 23 -27.92 2.81 11.28
CA ASN A 23 -28.78 2.35 12.36
C ASN A 23 -28.31 2.95 13.69
N ALA A 24 -29.26 3.42 14.50
CA ALA A 24 -28.94 3.99 15.81
C ALA A 24 -28.16 2.98 16.67
N SER A 25 -26.99 3.39 17.16
CA SER A 25 -26.08 2.50 17.88
C SER A 25 -25.36 3.22 19.02
N ARG A 26 -25.13 2.50 20.12
CA ARG A 26 -24.29 2.96 21.24
C ARG A 26 -22.83 2.54 21.11
N TYR A 27 -22.50 1.78 20.07
CA TYR A 27 -21.21 1.15 19.87
C TYR A 27 -20.64 1.55 18.52
N ILE A 28 -19.36 1.93 18.51
CA ILE A 28 -18.56 1.97 17.30
C ILE A 28 -17.54 0.83 17.42
N VAL A 29 -17.54 -0.09 16.46
CA VAL A 29 -16.66 -1.25 16.42
C VAL A 29 -15.84 -1.18 15.15
N LEU A 30 -14.52 -1.18 15.29
CA LEU A 30 -13.56 -1.13 14.20
C LEU A 30 -12.36 -2.02 14.52
N HIS A 31 -11.43 -2.20 13.59
CA HIS A 31 -10.24 -3.02 13.80
C HIS A 31 -9.08 -2.21 14.36
N ALA A 32 -8.35 -2.79 15.31
CA ALA A 32 -7.08 -2.28 15.81
C ALA A 32 -6.27 -3.41 16.47
N HIS A 33 -4.98 -3.47 16.19
CA HIS A 33 -4.08 -4.48 16.73
C HIS A 33 -2.68 -3.91 16.99
N ARG A 34 -2.02 -4.35 18.06
CA ARG A 34 -0.64 -3.94 18.43
C ARG A 34 -0.39 -2.43 18.51
N MET A 35 -1.37 -1.71 19.05
CA MET A 35 -1.23 -0.28 19.33
C MET A 35 -1.78 0.05 20.71
N HIS A 36 -1.24 1.11 21.29
CA HIS A 36 -1.72 1.70 22.53
C HIS A 36 -2.62 2.90 22.21
N ILE A 37 -3.91 2.79 22.53
CA ILE A 37 -4.86 3.88 22.34
C ILE A 37 -4.78 4.84 23.54
N GLU A 38 -4.39 6.08 23.30
CA GLU A 38 -4.27 7.11 24.33
C GLU A 38 -5.60 7.84 24.59
N ALA A 39 -6.29 8.21 23.51
CA ALA A 39 -7.51 9.00 23.60
C ALA A 39 -8.49 8.67 22.48
N VAL A 40 -9.78 8.72 22.82
CA VAL A 40 -10.89 8.59 21.87
C VAL A 40 -11.86 9.74 22.09
N ARG A 41 -12.26 10.41 21.01
CA ARG A 41 -13.28 11.46 21.05
C ARG A 41 -14.27 11.22 19.92
N VAL A 42 -15.55 11.46 20.21
CA VAL A 42 -16.63 11.39 19.23
C VAL A 42 -17.37 12.72 19.25
N ALA A 43 -17.58 13.32 18.09
CA ALA A 43 -18.30 14.59 17.94
C ALA A 43 -19.28 14.51 16.77
N GLU A 44 -20.36 15.27 16.84
CA GLU A 44 -21.30 15.44 15.72
C GLU A 44 -20.83 16.63 14.87
N ASP A 45 -20.79 16.47 13.53
CA ASP A 45 -20.21 17.48 12.62
C ASP A 45 -20.87 18.87 12.74
N LYS A 46 -22.15 18.93 13.13
CA LYS A 46 -22.98 20.14 13.07
C LYS A 46 -23.33 20.77 14.42
N LEU A 47 -22.91 20.19 15.55
CA LEU A 47 -23.20 20.71 16.89
C LEU A 47 -21.94 20.73 17.75
N ALA A 48 -21.74 21.83 18.49
CA ALA A 48 -20.65 22.02 19.44
C ALA A 48 -20.74 21.12 20.70
N GLY A 49 -21.36 19.94 20.60
CA GLY A 49 -21.53 18.99 21.69
C GLY A 49 -20.87 17.66 21.37
N GLY A 50 -19.77 17.34 22.06
CA GLY A 50 -19.13 16.02 21.96
C GLY A 50 -20.05 14.91 22.47
N VAL A 51 -20.04 13.75 21.80
CA VAL A 51 -20.68 12.53 22.29
C VAL A 51 -19.75 11.89 23.32
N ARG A 52 -20.19 11.84 24.58
CA ARG A 52 -19.36 11.31 25.67
C ARG A 52 -19.10 9.80 25.48
N VAL A 53 -17.81 9.45 25.39
CA VAL A 53 -17.31 8.08 25.44
C VAL A 53 -17.42 7.57 26.88
N ALA A 54 -18.17 6.50 27.08
CA ALA A 54 -18.36 5.85 28.37
C ALA A 54 -17.11 5.03 28.76
N ARG A 55 -16.61 4.24 27.80
CA ARG A 55 -15.39 3.44 27.89
C ARG A 55 -14.97 3.00 26.49
N SER A 56 -13.71 2.63 26.33
CA SER A 56 -13.21 1.99 25.12
C SER A 56 -12.22 0.88 25.48
N PHE A 57 -12.19 -0.19 24.71
CA PHE A 57 -11.30 -1.33 24.97
C PHE A 57 -10.98 -2.10 23.69
N LEU A 58 -9.80 -2.71 23.67
CA LEU A 58 -9.40 -3.68 22.65
C LEU A 58 -9.95 -5.06 23.03
N TYR A 59 -10.38 -5.82 22.03
CA TYR A 59 -10.76 -7.22 22.16
C TYR A 59 -9.80 -8.06 21.30
N PRO A 60 -8.68 -8.56 21.89
CA PRO A 60 -7.56 -9.11 21.12
C PRO A 60 -7.91 -10.32 20.26
N GLN A 61 -8.87 -11.15 20.68
CA GLN A 61 -9.22 -12.40 20.02
C GLN A 61 -9.73 -12.19 18.59
N THR A 62 -10.49 -11.11 18.37
CA THR A 62 -10.97 -10.73 17.02
C THR A 62 -10.30 -9.46 16.49
N GLN A 63 -9.30 -8.93 17.19
CA GLN A 63 -8.54 -7.73 16.81
C GLN A 63 -9.43 -6.49 16.58
N VAL A 64 -10.50 -6.37 17.36
CA VAL A 64 -11.42 -5.23 17.30
C VAL A 64 -11.20 -4.27 18.45
N PHE A 65 -11.47 -3.00 18.18
CA PHE A 65 -11.57 -1.92 19.14
C PHE A 65 -13.02 -1.50 19.28
N VAL A 66 -13.51 -1.47 20.52
CA VAL A 66 -14.89 -1.13 20.83
C VAL A 66 -14.94 0.19 21.57
N VAL A 67 -15.67 1.16 21.00
CA VAL A 67 -15.97 2.45 21.64
C VAL A 67 -17.42 2.42 22.11
N VAL A 68 -17.63 2.50 23.43
CA VAL A 68 -18.96 2.51 24.05
C VAL A 68 -19.34 3.95 24.38
N LEU A 69 -20.53 4.36 23.95
CA LEU A 69 -21.03 5.73 24.12
C LEU A 69 -22.11 5.80 25.22
N ASN A 70 -22.21 6.95 25.89
CA ASN A 70 -23.24 7.19 26.91
C ASN A 70 -24.65 7.35 26.34
N ARG A 71 -24.77 7.68 25.05
CA ARG A 71 -26.03 7.75 24.31
C ARG A 71 -25.87 7.06 22.96
N SER A 72 -27.00 6.70 22.34
CA SER A 72 -26.98 6.20 20.96
C SER A 72 -26.63 7.34 20.00
N LEU A 73 -25.80 7.04 19.00
CA LEU A 73 -25.71 7.82 17.79
C LEU A 73 -27.05 7.71 17.05
N GLU A 74 -27.48 8.80 16.43
CA GLU A 74 -28.72 8.83 15.69
C GLU A 74 -28.51 8.27 14.27
N ALA A 75 -29.52 7.55 13.77
CA ALA A 75 -29.51 7.09 12.40
C ALA A 75 -29.54 8.27 11.41
N GLN A 76 -28.96 8.07 10.23
CA GLN A 76 -28.84 9.04 9.14
C GLN A 76 -28.12 10.33 9.53
N ARG A 77 -27.23 10.27 10.54
CA ARG A 77 -26.35 11.38 10.94
C ARG A 77 -24.89 11.04 10.78
N SER A 78 -24.09 12.10 10.60
CA SER A 78 -22.63 12.02 10.47
C SER A 78 -21.93 12.41 11.77
N TYR A 79 -20.90 11.65 12.12
CA TYR A 79 -20.07 11.87 13.30
C TYR A 79 -18.59 11.79 12.93
N ASN A 80 -17.75 12.44 13.73
CA ASN A 80 -16.29 12.33 13.64
C ASN A 80 -15.76 11.54 14.83
N LEU A 81 -15.05 10.45 14.55
CA LEU A 81 -14.30 9.65 15.51
C LEU A 81 -12.82 10.01 15.42
N LYS A 82 -12.29 10.63 16.47
CA LYS A 82 -10.87 10.93 16.63
C LYS A 82 -10.23 9.93 17.58
N ILE A 83 -9.16 9.28 17.14
CA ILE A 83 -8.37 8.35 17.95
C ILE A 83 -6.90 8.76 17.92
N ILE A 84 -6.30 8.92 19.10
CA ILE A 84 -4.87 9.18 19.30
C ILE A 84 -4.24 7.90 19.83
N TYR A 85 -3.13 7.48 19.24
CA TYR A 85 -2.49 6.20 19.55
C TYR A 85 -0.98 6.22 19.31
N ASN A 86 -0.28 5.25 19.89
CA ASN A 86 1.11 4.94 19.59
C ASN A 86 1.27 3.47 19.25
N ALA A 87 2.27 3.15 18.44
CA ALA A 87 2.62 1.79 18.07
C ALA A 87 4.11 1.66 17.72
N LEU A 88 4.55 0.42 17.54
CA LEU A 88 5.92 0.11 17.14
C LEU A 88 6.01 0.03 15.61
N ILE A 89 7.12 0.49 15.05
CA ILE A 89 7.53 0.12 13.71
C ILE A 89 8.11 -1.31 13.81
N GLU A 90 7.30 -2.28 13.43
CA GLU A 90 7.49 -3.70 13.75
C GLU A 90 8.70 -4.33 13.04
N ASN A 91 9.24 -5.42 13.60
CA ASN A 91 10.19 -6.30 12.89
C ASN A 91 9.48 -7.30 11.97
N GLU A 92 8.23 -7.61 12.29
CA GLU A 92 7.34 -8.42 11.47
C GLU A 92 7.00 -7.63 10.20
N LEU A 93 7.09 -8.26 9.03
CA LEU A 93 6.98 -7.58 7.74
C LEU A 93 5.53 -7.20 7.35
N LEU A 94 4.66 -6.96 8.33
CA LEU A 94 3.22 -6.74 8.18
C LEU A 94 2.79 -5.56 9.06
N GLY A 95 1.85 -4.74 8.57
CA GLY A 95 1.52 -3.45 9.19
C GLY A 95 2.54 -2.39 8.78
N PHE A 96 2.93 -1.49 9.69
CA PHE A 96 4.04 -0.56 9.47
C PHE A 96 5.31 -1.14 10.09
N PHE A 97 6.26 -1.54 9.26
CA PHE A 97 7.42 -2.33 9.66
C PHE A 97 8.73 -1.73 9.20
N ARG A 98 9.82 -2.13 9.85
CA ARG A 98 11.18 -1.68 9.52
C ARG A 98 11.92 -2.68 8.66
N SER A 99 12.65 -2.16 7.68
CA SER A 99 13.65 -2.90 6.90
C SER A 99 14.98 -2.17 6.97
N SER A 100 16.06 -2.79 6.48
CA SER A 100 17.40 -2.19 6.51
C SER A 100 18.25 -2.59 5.32
N TYR A 101 19.18 -1.73 4.94
CA TYR A 101 20.20 -1.97 3.92
C TYR A 101 21.55 -1.43 4.40
N VAL A 102 22.63 -1.82 3.71
CA VAL A 102 23.98 -1.31 3.98
C VAL A 102 24.38 -0.38 2.86
N LEU A 103 24.83 0.82 3.21
CA LEU A 103 25.37 1.81 2.27
C LEU A 103 26.69 2.33 2.83
N HIS A 104 27.78 2.19 2.06
CA HIS A 104 29.13 2.59 2.49
C HIS A 104 29.57 2.02 3.85
N GLY A 105 29.16 0.79 4.17
CA GLY A 105 29.48 0.12 5.43
C GLY A 105 28.54 0.47 6.60
N GLU A 106 27.65 1.45 6.43
CA GLU A 106 26.68 1.86 7.44
C GLU A 106 25.33 1.17 7.23
N ARG A 107 24.75 0.61 8.30
CA ARG A 107 23.38 0.10 8.26
C ARG A 107 22.40 1.26 8.34
N ARG A 108 21.52 1.36 7.34
CA ARG A 108 20.43 2.34 7.27
C ARG A 108 19.09 1.63 7.36
N PHE A 109 18.13 2.29 7.98
CA PHE A 109 16.79 1.75 8.18
C PHE A 109 15.75 2.50 7.34
N LEU A 110 14.65 1.83 7.07
CA LEU A 110 13.46 2.40 6.45
C LEU A 110 12.23 1.84 7.15
N GLY A 111 11.16 2.61 7.18
CA GLY A 111 9.81 2.15 7.51
C GLY A 111 9.00 1.99 6.23
N VAL A 112 8.23 0.91 6.11
CA VAL A 112 7.35 0.63 4.96
C VAL A 112 6.11 -0.13 5.44
N THR A 113 5.01 0.03 4.73
CA THR A 113 3.74 -0.63 5.04
C THR A 113 3.45 -1.85 4.17
N GLN A 114 2.87 -2.90 4.76
CA GLN A 114 2.19 -3.99 4.05
C GLN A 114 0.87 -4.29 4.76
N PHE A 115 -0.25 -3.96 4.13
CA PHE A 115 -1.57 -4.07 4.78
C PHE A 115 -2.43 -5.22 4.28
N SER A 116 -2.24 -5.70 3.05
CA SER A 116 -3.01 -6.85 2.58
C SER A 116 -2.64 -8.13 3.35
N PRO A 117 -3.64 -8.95 3.76
CA PRO A 117 -5.08 -8.69 3.62
C PRO A 117 -5.66 -7.84 4.77
N THR A 118 -5.22 -8.03 6.02
CA THR A 118 -5.87 -7.48 7.22
C THR A 118 -4.87 -6.88 8.21
N HIS A 119 -3.93 -6.10 7.71
CA HIS A 119 -2.83 -5.54 8.49
C HIS A 119 -2.81 -4.01 8.53
N ALA A 120 -3.75 -3.31 7.86
CA ALA A 120 -3.94 -1.87 8.09
C ALA A 120 -4.28 -1.59 9.56
N ARG A 121 -5.05 -2.49 10.20
CA ARG A 121 -5.35 -2.48 11.63
C ARG A 121 -4.13 -2.52 12.56
N LYS A 122 -2.95 -2.91 12.07
CA LYS A 122 -1.69 -2.88 12.83
C LYS A 122 -1.01 -1.49 12.78
N ALA A 123 -1.41 -0.65 11.83
CA ALA A 123 -0.83 0.67 11.61
C ALA A 123 -1.74 1.81 12.07
N PHE A 124 -3.06 1.65 11.98
CA PHE A 124 -4.04 2.62 12.46
C PHE A 124 -5.40 1.95 12.74
N PRO A 125 -6.20 2.45 13.71
CA PRO A 125 -7.57 1.97 13.89
C PRO A 125 -8.43 2.26 12.66
N CYS A 126 -9.06 1.24 12.08
CA CYS A 126 -9.87 1.39 10.86
C CYS A 126 -10.90 0.28 10.66
N PHE A 127 -11.85 0.48 9.75
CA PHE A 127 -12.76 -0.56 9.28
C PHE A 127 -12.03 -1.44 8.25
N ASP A 128 -11.15 -2.31 8.75
CA ASP A 128 -10.19 -3.08 7.95
C ASP A 128 -10.80 -4.29 7.22
N GLU A 129 -11.77 -4.02 6.35
CA GLU A 129 -12.41 -4.95 5.42
C GLU A 129 -12.52 -4.29 4.04
N PRO A 130 -12.40 -5.05 2.93
CA PRO A 130 -12.29 -4.48 1.59
C PRO A 130 -13.54 -3.69 1.16
N ILE A 131 -14.72 -4.05 1.66
CA ILE A 131 -15.99 -3.39 1.37
C ILE A 131 -16.06 -1.95 1.92
N TYR A 132 -15.35 -1.63 3.01
CA TYR A 132 -15.37 -0.30 3.62
C TYR A 132 -14.37 0.64 2.95
N LYS A 133 -14.61 0.93 1.67
CA LYS A 133 -13.81 1.92 0.97
C LYS A 133 -14.02 3.32 1.57
N ALA A 134 -12.95 4.10 1.64
CA ALA A 134 -12.95 5.49 2.09
C ALA A 134 -11.94 6.30 1.28
N THR A 135 -12.03 7.63 1.36
CA THR A 135 -10.97 8.52 0.91
C THR A 135 -9.99 8.76 2.06
N PHE A 136 -8.69 8.84 1.77
CA PHE A 136 -7.66 9.05 2.77
C PHE A 136 -6.89 10.34 2.50
N LYS A 137 -6.73 11.18 3.53
CA LYS A 137 -5.83 12.34 3.52
C LYS A 137 -4.74 12.11 4.56
N ILE A 138 -3.52 11.81 4.12
CA ILE A 138 -2.40 11.44 4.99
C ILE A 138 -1.49 12.65 5.22
N SER A 139 -0.93 12.75 6.42
CA SER A 139 0.21 13.62 6.69
C SER A 139 1.22 12.88 7.53
N ILE A 140 2.49 12.95 7.16
CA ILE A 140 3.59 12.20 7.77
C ILE A 140 4.64 13.19 8.27
N ARG A 141 4.85 13.20 9.58
CA ARG A 141 5.92 13.93 10.26
C ARG A 141 7.13 13.02 10.43
N HIS A 142 8.29 13.44 9.93
CA HIS A 142 9.54 12.69 9.99
C HIS A 142 10.74 13.63 10.12
N GLN A 143 11.92 13.10 10.48
CA GLN A 143 13.16 13.88 10.47
C GLN A 143 13.54 14.26 9.04
N ALA A 144 14.08 15.47 8.83
CA ALA A 144 14.42 16.01 7.50
C ALA A 144 15.48 15.20 6.71
N THR A 145 16.20 14.30 7.39
CA THR A 145 17.14 13.38 6.75
C THR A 145 16.45 12.27 5.96
N TYR A 146 15.19 11.95 6.31
CA TYR A 146 14.33 11.02 5.59
C TYR A 146 13.44 11.76 4.60
N LEU A 147 12.92 11.02 3.63
CA LEU A 147 11.77 11.40 2.82
C LEU A 147 10.58 10.53 3.20
N SER A 148 9.36 11.06 3.03
CA SER A 148 8.14 10.27 3.12
C SER A 148 7.46 10.05 1.77
N LEU A 149 6.88 8.86 1.58
CA LEU A 149 6.11 8.48 0.40
C LEU A 149 4.73 8.01 0.84
N SER A 150 3.72 8.21 0.00
CA SER A 150 2.38 7.62 0.16
C SER A 150 1.71 7.44 -1.20
N ASN A 151 0.44 7.01 -1.23
CA ASN A 151 -0.34 6.73 -2.44
C ASN A 151 -0.43 7.94 -3.39
N MET A 152 -0.60 9.14 -2.84
CA MET A 152 -0.82 10.39 -3.58
C MET A 152 0.45 11.26 -3.58
N PRO A 153 0.56 12.29 -4.46
CA PRO A 153 1.65 13.25 -4.40
C PRO A 153 1.56 14.14 -3.14
N VAL A 154 2.72 14.63 -2.69
CA VAL A 154 2.81 15.66 -1.65
C VAL A 154 2.15 16.94 -2.17
N GLU A 155 1.15 17.44 -1.44
CA GLU A 155 0.46 18.71 -1.67
C GLU A 155 1.30 19.87 -1.11
N THR A 156 1.82 19.72 0.11
CA THR A 156 2.66 20.72 0.79
C THR A 156 3.58 20.05 1.82
N SER A 157 4.77 20.62 2.03
CA SER A 157 5.68 20.24 3.13
C SER A 157 5.89 21.41 4.08
N VAL A 158 5.79 21.15 5.39
CA VAL A 158 6.03 22.14 6.45
C VAL A 158 7.33 21.78 7.17
N PHE A 159 8.31 22.68 7.12
CA PHE A 159 9.59 22.52 7.81
C PHE A 159 9.50 23.14 9.21
N GLU A 160 9.91 22.37 10.21
CA GLU A 160 9.87 22.76 11.62
C GLU A 160 11.30 23.14 12.11
N GLU A 161 11.39 24.02 13.10
CA GLU A 161 12.68 24.53 13.61
C GLU A 161 13.55 23.45 14.26
N ASP A 162 12.94 22.34 14.70
CA ASP A 162 13.59 21.21 15.37
C ASP A 162 14.15 20.15 14.39
N GLY A 163 14.18 20.45 13.08
CA GLY A 163 14.70 19.55 12.05
C GLY A 163 13.71 18.47 11.60
N TRP A 164 12.43 18.63 11.96
CA TRP A 164 11.34 17.80 11.46
C TRP A 164 10.67 18.43 10.24
N VAL A 165 10.06 17.57 9.42
CA VAL A 165 9.25 17.96 8.27
C VAL A 165 7.93 17.20 8.36
N THR A 166 6.83 17.90 8.10
CA THR A 166 5.52 17.30 7.93
C THR A 166 5.10 17.42 6.47
N ASP A 167 5.07 16.28 5.78
CA ASP A 167 4.54 16.18 4.41
C ASP A 167 3.04 15.92 4.45
N HIS A 168 2.27 16.77 3.78
CA HIS A 168 0.82 16.61 3.58
C HIS A 168 0.57 16.06 2.18
N PHE A 169 -0.05 14.90 2.09
CA PHE A 169 -0.38 14.26 0.81
C PHE A 169 -1.78 14.66 0.33
N SER A 170 -1.95 14.72 -0.99
CA SER A 170 -3.26 14.93 -1.60
C SER A 170 -4.24 13.81 -1.20
N GLN A 171 -5.53 14.10 -1.21
CA GLN A 171 -6.56 13.10 -0.85
C GLN A 171 -6.66 11.99 -1.91
N THR A 172 -6.72 10.74 -1.48
CA THR A 172 -6.91 9.59 -2.40
C THR A 172 -8.34 9.58 -2.98
N PRO A 173 -8.56 8.90 -4.12
CA PRO A 173 -9.86 8.38 -4.47
C PRO A 173 -10.42 7.42 -3.42
N LEU A 174 -11.67 7.00 -3.62
CA LEU A 174 -12.33 6.00 -2.79
C LEU A 174 -11.63 4.64 -2.96
N MET A 175 -10.99 4.12 -1.91
CA MET A 175 -10.22 2.87 -1.95
C MET A 175 -10.32 2.08 -0.64
N SER A 176 -10.01 0.79 -0.69
CA SER A 176 -10.00 -0.09 0.49
C SER A 176 -8.77 0.16 1.38
N THR A 177 -8.87 -0.16 2.68
CA THR A 177 -7.80 0.09 3.66
C THR A 177 -6.47 -0.60 3.32
N TYR A 178 -6.53 -1.78 2.72
CA TYR A 178 -5.33 -2.57 2.42
C TYR A 178 -4.46 -2.01 1.29
N TYR A 179 -4.99 -1.07 0.49
CA TYR A 179 -4.24 -0.34 -0.53
C TYR A 179 -3.49 0.87 0.01
N LEU A 180 -3.83 1.32 1.22
CA LEU A 180 -3.17 2.46 1.83
C LEU A 180 -1.70 2.11 2.08
N ALA A 181 -0.79 3.00 1.71
CA ALA A 181 0.62 2.76 1.90
C ALA A 181 1.38 4.03 2.24
N TRP A 182 2.46 3.84 2.99
CA TRP A 182 3.49 4.85 3.16
C TRP A 182 4.86 4.23 3.41
N ALA A 183 5.89 5.04 3.18
CA ALA A 183 7.26 4.71 3.53
C ALA A 183 7.99 5.93 4.09
N VAL A 184 8.94 5.70 4.99
CA VAL A 184 9.87 6.69 5.52
C VAL A 184 11.28 6.14 5.32
N CYS A 185 12.07 6.72 4.43
CA CYS A 185 13.34 6.16 4.00
C CYS A 185 14.35 7.23 3.55
N ASN A 186 15.59 6.83 3.23
CA ASN A 186 16.62 7.71 2.65
C ASN A 186 16.97 7.27 1.22
N PHE A 187 15.96 6.86 0.46
CA PHE A 187 16.13 6.43 -0.92
C PHE A 187 16.31 7.62 -1.87
N THR A 188 16.77 7.34 -3.08
CA THR A 188 16.71 8.27 -4.20
C THR A 188 15.85 7.67 -5.30
N TYR A 189 15.59 8.43 -6.37
CA TYR A 189 14.75 7.95 -7.45
C TYR A 189 15.24 8.35 -8.83
N ARG A 190 14.73 7.63 -9.83
CA ARG A 190 14.66 8.07 -11.23
C ARG A 190 13.19 8.31 -11.59
N GLU A 191 12.95 9.21 -12.53
CA GLU A 191 11.60 9.60 -12.95
C GLU A 191 11.46 9.53 -14.48
N THR A 192 10.26 9.22 -14.93
CA THR A 192 9.80 9.40 -16.31
C THR A 192 8.33 9.82 -16.30
N VAL A 193 7.80 10.20 -17.45
CA VAL A 193 6.41 10.66 -17.60
C VAL A 193 5.76 9.94 -18.77
N THR A 194 4.54 9.45 -18.60
CA THR A 194 3.76 8.82 -19.67
C THR A 194 3.25 9.87 -20.66
N LYS A 195 2.77 9.44 -21.83
CA LYS A 195 2.06 10.32 -22.78
C LYS A 195 0.81 10.98 -22.19
N SER A 196 0.13 10.31 -21.26
CA SER A 196 -1.04 10.81 -20.53
C SER A 196 -0.69 11.79 -19.40
N GLY A 197 0.59 12.01 -19.12
CA GLY A 197 1.07 12.94 -18.09
C GLY A 197 1.23 12.32 -16.70
N VAL A 198 1.10 10.99 -16.57
CA VAL A 198 1.34 10.28 -15.30
C VAL A 198 2.83 10.29 -15.00
N VAL A 199 3.19 10.79 -13.81
CA VAL A 199 4.58 10.78 -13.34
C VAL A 199 4.90 9.41 -12.77
N VAL A 200 5.94 8.75 -13.30
CA VAL A 200 6.39 7.44 -12.84
C VAL A 200 7.74 7.58 -12.20
N ARG A 201 7.90 7.12 -10.96
CA ARG A 201 9.19 7.13 -10.25
C ARG A 201 9.57 5.75 -9.77
N LEU A 202 10.86 5.44 -9.82
CA LEU A 202 11.40 4.26 -9.16
C LEU A 202 12.32 4.70 -8.03
N TYR A 203 11.90 4.37 -6.80
CA TYR A 203 12.64 4.62 -5.56
C TYR A 203 13.42 3.37 -5.15
N ALA A 204 14.71 3.54 -4.87
CA ALA A 204 15.54 2.47 -4.33
C ALA A 204 16.71 3.06 -3.54
N ARG A 205 17.53 2.17 -2.95
CA ARG A 205 18.77 2.56 -2.30
C ARG A 205 19.68 3.39 -3.25
N PRO A 206 20.36 4.44 -2.76
CA PRO A 206 21.04 5.42 -3.61
C PRO A 206 22.07 4.83 -4.60
N ASP A 207 22.75 3.76 -4.23
CA ASP A 207 23.76 3.13 -5.10
C ASP A 207 23.13 2.27 -6.21
N ALA A 208 21.95 1.69 -5.99
CA ALA A 208 21.21 0.97 -7.03
C ALA A 208 20.69 1.93 -8.11
N ILE A 209 20.13 3.07 -7.68
CA ILE A 209 19.71 4.14 -8.59
C ILE A 209 20.87 4.68 -9.41
N ARG A 210 22.02 4.90 -8.76
CA ARG A 210 23.21 5.45 -9.43
C ARG A 210 23.79 4.48 -10.48
N ARG A 211 23.67 3.18 -10.26
CA ARG A 211 24.06 2.12 -11.20
C ARG A 211 23.05 1.88 -12.32
N GLY A 212 21.89 2.56 -12.31
CA GLY A 212 20.84 2.36 -13.30
C GLY A 212 20.07 1.06 -13.12
N SER A 213 20.13 0.42 -11.94
CA SER A 213 19.49 -0.89 -11.74
C SER A 213 17.96 -0.84 -11.82
N GLY A 214 17.34 0.33 -11.72
CA GLY A 214 15.91 0.52 -11.90
C GLY A 214 15.48 0.98 -13.30
N ASP A 215 16.43 1.29 -14.19
CA ASP A 215 16.12 1.96 -15.46
C ASP A 215 15.25 1.07 -16.36
N TYR A 216 15.48 -0.24 -16.31
CA TYR A 216 14.65 -1.24 -16.97
C TYR A 216 13.18 -1.18 -16.53
N ALA A 217 12.94 -1.32 -15.22
CA ALA A 217 11.62 -1.33 -14.63
C ALA A 217 10.87 -0.01 -14.89
N LEU A 218 11.57 1.13 -14.75
CA LEU A 218 11.01 2.45 -15.03
C LEU A 218 10.54 2.57 -16.49
N ASN A 219 11.34 2.08 -17.44
CA ASN A 219 11.01 2.13 -18.86
C ASN A 219 9.81 1.24 -19.23
N ILE A 220 9.78 -0.01 -18.75
CA ILE A 220 8.65 -0.90 -19.06
C ILE A 220 7.36 -0.46 -18.37
N THR A 221 7.45 0.09 -17.16
CA THR A 221 6.29 0.62 -16.43
C THR A 221 5.61 1.74 -17.21
N ARG A 222 6.38 2.71 -17.74
CA ARG A 222 5.83 3.77 -18.60
C ARG A 222 5.11 3.18 -19.83
N ARG A 223 5.74 2.22 -20.51
CA ARG A 223 5.17 1.57 -21.70
C ARG A 223 3.90 0.78 -21.39
N LEU A 224 3.85 0.13 -20.22
CA LEU A 224 2.72 -0.69 -19.76
C LEU A 224 1.54 0.17 -19.34
N ILE A 225 1.75 1.30 -18.65
CA ILE A 225 0.66 2.24 -18.36
C ILE A 225 0.05 2.73 -19.67
N GLU A 226 0.87 3.22 -20.61
CA GLU A 226 0.39 3.69 -21.92
C GLU A 226 -0.37 2.59 -22.68
N PHE A 227 0.08 1.33 -22.56
CA PHE A 227 -0.59 0.18 -23.16
C PHE A 227 -1.93 -0.13 -22.49
N TYR A 228 -1.97 -0.25 -21.16
CA TYR A 228 -3.20 -0.60 -20.45
C TYR A 228 -4.26 0.49 -20.49
N GLU A 229 -3.86 1.77 -20.52
CA GLU A 229 -4.79 2.87 -20.79
C GLU A 229 -5.47 2.72 -22.16
N ASP A 230 -4.71 2.37 -23.21
CA ASP A 230 -5.26 2.14 -24.54
C ASP A 230 -6.02 0.81 -24.64
N TYR A 231 -5.54 -0.24 -23.99
CA TYR A 231 -6.11 -1.58 -24.09
C TYR A 231 -7.45 -1.68 -23.33
N PHE A 232 -7.50 -1.19 -22.09
CA PHE A 232 -8.73 -1.19 -21.30
C PHE A 232 -9.66 -0.01 -21.63
N LYS A 233 -9.18 0.98 -22.40
CA LYS A 233 -9.91 2.23 -22.69
C LYS A 233 -10.32 2.98 -21.42
N VAL A 234 -9.53 2.84 -20.36
CA VAL A 234 -9.72 3.47 -19.05
C VAL A 234 -8.39 4.09 -18.64
N PRO A 235 -8.31 5.41 -18.40
CA PRO A 235 -7.06 6.06 -18.00
C PRO A 235 -6.61 5.58 -16.61
N TYR A 236 -5.31 5.71 -16.34
CA TYR A 236 -4.80 5.52 -15.00
C TYR A 236 -5.37 6.59 -14.05
N SER A 237 -5.79 6.18 -12.86
CA SER A 237 -6.64 7.03 -12.00
C SER A 237 -5.88 8.07 -11.17
N LEU A 238 -4.56 7.93 -11.00
CA LEU A 238 -3.76 8.80 -10.13
C LEU A 238 -2.76 9.64 -10.94
N PRO A 239 -2.34 10.82 -10.44
CA PRO A 239 -1.38 11.66 -11.16
C PRO A 239 0.05 11.09 -11.20
N LYS A 240 0.33 10.07 -10.37
CA LYS A 240 1.65 9.44 -10.27
C LYS A 240 1.56 7.97 -9.90
N LEU A 241 2.59 7.20 -10.29
CA LEU A 241 2.86 5.85 -9.82
C LEU A 241 4.32 5.76 -9.35
N ASP A 242 4.52 5.51 -8.06
CA ASP A 242 5.83 5.26 -7.50
C ASP A 242 6.04 3.74 -7.34
N LEU A 243 7.19 3.25 -7.81
CA LEU A 243 7.67 1.88 -7.60
C LEU A 243 8.76 1.91 -6.52
N LEU A 244 8.50 1.29 -5.38
CA LEU A 244 9.41 1.29 -4.24
C LEU A 244 10.12 -0.07 -4.10
N ALA A 245 11.40 -0.11 -4.45
CA ALA A 245 12.23 -1.30 -4.31
C ALA A 245 12.81 -1.39 -2.88
N VAL A 246 12.29 -2.29 -2.05
CA VAL A 246 12.72 -2.49 -0.67
C VAL A 246 13.61 -3.73 -0.50
N PRO A 247 14.58 -3.73 0.44
CA PRO A 247 15.47 -4.88 0.65
C PRO A 247 14.76 -6.15 1.12
N LYS A 248 13.62 -5.99 1.81
CA LYS A 248 12.86 -7.09 2.40
C LYS A 248 11.38 -6.73 2.47
N HIS A 249 10.54 -7.64 2.03
CA HIS A 249 9.08 -7.56 1.99
C HIS A 249 8.54 -9.00 2.11
N PRO A 250 7.32 -9.25 2.65
CA PRO A 250 6.82 -10.61 2.78
C PRO A 250 6.40 -11.22 1.43
N TYR A 251 6.05 -10.37 0.46
CA TYR A 251 5.65 -10.74 -0.90
C TYR A 251 6.67 -10.27 -1.92
N ALA A 252 6.65 -10.85 -3.12
CA ALA A 252 7.45 -10.39 -4.26
C ALA A 252 7.18 -8.90 -4.56
N ALA A 253 5.90 -8.52 -4.53
CA ALA A 253 5.45 -7.15 -4.62
C ALA A 253 4.06 -6.98 -3.97
N MET A 254 3.59 -5.75 -3.92
CA MET A 254 2.25 -5.37 -3.49
C MET A 254 1.82 -4.12 -4.25
N GLU A 255 0.61 -4.15 -4.79
CA GLU A 255 0.13 -3.20 -5.79
C GLU A 255 -0.30 -1.84 -5.25
N ASN A 256 -0.01 -1.51 -3.98
CA ASN A 256 -0.62 -0.39 -3.26
C ASN A 256 -0.81 0.84 -4.15
N TRP A 257 -2.05 1.34 -4.27
CA TRP A 257 -2.44 2.24 -5.35
C TRP A 257 -1.57 3.51 -5.40
N GLY A 258 -0.77 3.66 -6.45
CA GLY A 258 0.16 4.79 -6.61
C GLY A 258 1.50 4.67 -5.87
N LEU A 259 1.71 3.67 -5.02
CA LEU A 259 2.99 3.36 -4.34
C LEU A 259 3.21 1.84 -4.29
N SER A 260 3.40 1.20 -5.45
CA SER A 260 3.63 -0.24 -5.51
C SER A 260 4.99 -0.60 -4.89
N VAL A 261 5.00 -1.59 -4.00
CA VAL A 261 6.21 -1.99 -3.24
C VAL A 261 6.72 -3.31 -3.79
N PHE A 262 8.02 -3.41 -4.03
CA PHE A 262 8.66 -4.62 -4.58
C PHE A 262 9.85 -5.01 -3.70
N VAL A 263 10.14 -6.31 -3.58
CA VAL A 263 11.50 -6.69 -3.15
C VAL A 263 12.51 -6.34 -4.24
N GLU A 264 13.72 -5.91 -3.86
CA GLU A 264 14.76 -5.52 -4.82
C GLU A 264 14.99 -6.58 -5.92
N GLN A 265 14.94 -7.88 -5.58
CA GLN A 265 15.15 -9.00 -6.51
C GLN A 265 14.03 -9.19 -7.55
N ARG A 266 12.94 -8.43 -7.45
CA ARG A 266 11.78 -8.52 -8.36
C ARG A 266 11.55 -7.26 -9.17
N ILE A 267 12.42 -6.26 -9.03
CA ILE A 267 12.31 -4.99 -9.78
C ILE A 267 13.65 -4.43 -10.23
N LEU A 268 14.74 -4.65 -9.49
CA LEU A 268 16.06 -4.16 -9.85
C LEU A 268 16.77 -5.17 -10.74
N LEU A 269 17.34 -4.68 -11.83
CA LEU A 269 18.06 -5.47 -12.82
C LEU A 269 19.44 -4.89 -13.06
N ASP A 270 20.47 -5.74 -13.01
CA ASP A 270 21.82 -5.34 -13.39
C ASP A 270 22.14 -5.96 -14.76
N PRO A 271 22.16 -5.16 -15.83
CA PRO A 271 22.29 -5.67 -17.20
C PRO A 271 23.63 -6.39 -17.44
N SER A 272 24.63 -6.19 -16.57
CA SER A 272 25.93 -6.85 -16.70
C SER A 272 25.96 -8.30 -16.21
N ILE A 273 24.99 -8.70 -15.37
CA ILE A 273 25.00 -10.02 -14.70
C ILE A 273 23.66 -10.75 -14.76
N SER A 274 22.55 -10.06 -15.03
CA SER A 274 21.21 -10.65 -15.01
C SER A 274 20.98 -11.62 -16.17
N SER A 275 20.46 -12.81 -15.87
CA SER A 275 20.09 -13.80 -16.88
C SER A 275 18.79 -13.44 -17.60
N ILE A 276 18.54 -14.06 -18.75
CA ILE A 276 17.27 -13.90 -19.48
C ILE A 276 16.07 -14.39 -18.64
N SER A 277 16.25 -15.49 -17.89
CA SER A 277 15.21 -15.98 -16.98
C SER A 277 14.89 -14.96 -15.89
N TYR A 278 15.90 -14.29 -15.33
CA TYR A 278 15.69 -13.25 -14.34
C TYR A 278 14.99 -12.01 -14.94
N LEU A 279 15.34 -11.64 -16.16
CA LEU A 279 14.66 -10.57 -16.90
C LEU A 279 13.16 -10.91 -17.09
N LEU A 280 12.83 -12.13 -17.50
CA LEU A 280 11.45 -12.59 -17.65
C LEU A 280 10.69 -12.52 -16.32
N ASP A 281 11.25 -13.07 -15.25
CA ASP A 281 10.66 -13.02 -13.90
C ASP A 281 10.35 -11.58 -13.44
N VAL A 282 11.33 -10.68 -13.55
CA VAL A 282 11.15 -9.25 -13.19
C VAL A 282 10.09 -8.60 -14.07
N THR A 283 10.07 -8.91 -15.37
CA THR A 283 9.05 -8.39 -16.29
C THR A 283 7.66 -8.81 -15.85
N MET A 284 7.44 -10.10 -15.62
CA MET A 284 6.13 -10.64 -15.28
C MET A 284 5.59 -10.06 -13.98
N VAL A 285 6.42 -9.95 -12.94
CA VAL A 285 6.01 -9.33 -11.66
C VAL A 285 5.62 -7.87 -11.87
N ILE A 286 6.40 -7.08 -12.61
CA ILE A 286 6.05 -5.68 -12.90
C ILE A 286 4.73 -5.60 -13.67
N VAL A 287 4.51 -6.46 -14.67
CA VAL A 287 3.26 -6.48 -15.45
C VAL A 287 2.06 -6.83 -14.56
N HIS A 288 2.22 -7.82 -13.66
CA HIS A 288 1.18 -8.25 -12.71
C HIS A 288 0.73 -7.09 -11.81
N GLU A 289 1.68 -6.43 -11.15
CA GLU A 289 1.39 -5.30 -10.24
C GLU A 289 0.78 -4.10 -10.97
N LEU A 290 1.19 -3.84 -12.22
CA LEU A 290 0.60 -2.77 -13.02
C LEU A 290 -0.82 -3.09 -13.44
N CYS A 291 -1.14 -4.36 -13.69
CA CYS A 291 -2.51 -4.77 -14.01
C CYS A 291 -3.46 -4.51 -12.83
N HIS A 292 -2.98 -4.70 -11.60
CA HIS A 292 -3.78 -4.44 -10.40
C HIS A 292 -4.29 -3.01 -10.25
N GLN A 293 -3.61 -2.04 -10.89
CA GLN A 293 -4.08 -0.65 -10.92
C GLN A 293 -5.49 -0.50 -11.55
N TRP A 294 -5.91 -1.46 -12.39
CA TRP A 294 -7.27 -1.59 -12.91
C TRP A 294 -8.04 -2.72 -12.19
N PHE A 295 -7.44 -3.90 -12.08
CA PHE A 295 -8.04 -5.10 -11.49
C PHE A 295 -7.57 -5.32 -10.05
N GLY A 296 -8.25 -4.66 -9.13
CA GLY A 296 -7.89 -4.60 -7.72
C GLY A 296 -8.17 -3.21 -7.18
N ASP A 297 -7.35 -2.26 -7.59
CA ASP A 297 -7.35 -0.90 -7.07
C ASP A 297 -8.65 -0.17 -7.47
N LEU A 298 -8.86 -0.02 -8.78
CA LEU A 298 -10.05 0.59 -9.35
C LEU A 298 -11.30 -0.25 -9.09
N VAL A 299 -11.24 -1.54 -9.41
CA VAL A 299 -12.30 -2.52 -9.17
C VAL A 299 -11.83 -3.54 -8.14
N THR A 300 -12.42 -3.49 -6.94
CA THR A 300 -12.01 -4.30 -5.79
C THR A 300 -13.08 -5.34 -5.46
N PRO A 301 -12.71 -6.58 -5.10
CA PRO A 301 -13.70 -7.54 -4.62
C PRO A 301 -14.40 -7.04 -3.36
N VAL A 302 -15.68 -7.40 -3.21
CA VAL A 302 -16.49 -7.03 -2.03
C VAL A 302 -15.95 -7.74 -0.79
N TRP A 303 -15.49 -8.99 -0.95
CA TRP A 303 -14.94 -9.81 0.11
C TRP A 303 -13.80 -10.70 -0.39
N TRP A 304 -13.01 -11.25 0.52
CA TRP A 304 -11.81 -12.05 0.21
C TRP A 304 -12.10 -13.38 -0.51
N GLU A 305 -13.34 -13.89 -0.44
CA GLU A 305 -13.76 -15.08 -1.20
C GLU A 305 -13.66 -14.85 -2.72
N ASP A 306 -13.80 -13.61 -3.17
CA ASP A 306 -13.71 -13.21 -4.58
C ASP A 306 -12.32 -12.66 -4.96
N VAL A 307 -11.27 -12.95 -4.18
CA VAL A 307 -9.90 -12.47 -4.44
C VAL A 307 -9.38 -12.86 -5.84
N TRP A 308 -9.92 -13.92 -6.43
CA TRP A 308 -9.60 -14.34 -7.79
C TRP A 308 -9.95 -13.27 -8.86
N LEU A 309 -10.93 -12.38 -8.59
CA LEU A 309 -11.25 -11.25 -9.47
C LEU A 309 -10.08 -10.26 -9.60
N LYS A 310 -9.23 -10.21 -8.58
CA LYS A 310 -8.01 -9.40 -8.57
C LYS A 310 -6.83 -10.23 -9.12
N GLU A 311 -6.48 -11.32 -8.42
CA GLU A 311 -5.26 -12.09 -8.70
C GLU A 311 -5.34 -12.87 -10.01
N GLY A 312 -6.51 -13.45 -10.34
CA GLY A 312 -6.69 -14.20 -11.58
C GLY A 312 -6.66 -13.31 -12.81
N PHE A 313 -7.21 -12.10 -12.72
CA PHE A 313 -7.16 -11.11 -13.80
C PHE A 313 -5.73 -10.58 -13.99
N ALA A 314 -5.03 -10.24 -12.91
CA ALA A 314 -3.64 -9.82 -13.00
C ALA A 314 -2.75 -10.91 -13.60
N HIS A 315 -2.90 -12.17 -13.16
CA HIS A 315 -2.17 -13.30 -13.71
C HIS A 315 -2.48 -13.52 -15.20
N TYR A 316 -3.74 -13.39 -15.63
CA TYR A 316 -4.08 -13.52 -17.04
C TYR A 316 -3.43 -12.41 -17.89
N PHE A 317 -3.54 -11.15 -17.45
CA PHE A 317 -3.00 -10.01 -18.17
C PHE A 317 -1.48 -9.89 -18.06
N GLU A 318 -0.83 -10.59 -17.13
CA GLU A 318 0.63 -10.72 -17.08
C GLU A 318 1.18 -11.24 -18.42
N PHE A 319 0.50 -12.22 -19.04
CA PHE A 319 0.89 -12.78 -20.32
C PHE A 319 0.66 -11.78 -21.45
N VAL A 320 -0.47 -11.09 -21.45
CA VAL A 320 -0.84 -10.09 -22.48
C VAL A 320 0.13 -8.91 -22.45
N GLY A 321 0.39 -8.34 -21.27
CA GLY A 321 1.31 -7.21 -21.11
C GLY A 321 2.77 -7.60 -21.40
N THR A 322 3.18 -8.81 -21.02
CA THR A 322 4.54 -9.31 -21.33
C THR A 322 4.69 -9.54 -22.83
N ASP A 323 3.67 -10.09 -23.52
CA ASP A 323 3.69 -10.28 -24.97
C ASP A 323 3.74 -8.94 -25.73
N TYR A 324 3.01 -7.92 -25.26
CA TYR A 324 3.13 -6.56 -25.80
C TYR A 324 4.56 -6.00 -25.67
N LEU A 325 5.22 -6.22 -24.53
CA LEU A 325 6.60 -5.77 -24.32
C LEU A 325 7.60 -6.56 -25.18
N TYR A 326 7.38 -7.87 -25.32
CA TYR A 326 8.27 -8.85 -25.94
C TYR A 326 7.50 -9.87 -26.82
N PRO A 327 7.04 -9.49 -28.02
CA PRO A 327 6.24 -10.40 -28.87
C PRO A 327 6.98 -11.69 -29.25
N GLY A 328 8.32 -11.65 -29.29
CA GLY A 328 9.15 -12.82 -29.59
C GLY A 328 9.15 -13.90 -28.50
N TRP A 329 8.64 -13.62 -27.29
CA TRP A 329 8.56 -14.59 -26.20
C TRP A 329 7.32 -15.50 -26.31
N ASN A 330 6.36 -15.17 -27.18
CA ASN A 330 5.12 -15.93 -27.41
C ASN A 330 4.37 -16.24 -26.11
N MET A 331 4.24 -15.25 -25.22
CA MET A 331 3.71 -15.45 -23.87
C MET A 331 2.24 -15.87 -23.90
N VAL A 332 1.46 -15.35 -24.85
CA VAL A 332 0.04 -15.74 -25.03
C VAL A 332 -0.11 -17.23 -25.31
N SER A 333 0.82 -17.84 -26.05
CA SER A 333 0.81 -19.28 -26.31
C SER A 333 1.16 -20.10 -25.06
N GLN A 334 1.89 -19.51 -24.11
CA GLN A 334 2.27 -20.14 -22.84
C GLN A 334 1.15 -20.10 -21.79
N VAL A 335 0.12 -19.25 -21.98
CA VAL A 335 -1.09 -19.22 -21.13
C VAL A 335 -1.67 -20.63 -20.98
N TYR A 336 -1.77 -21.40 -22.06
CA TYR A 336 -2.28 -22.76 -22.02
C TYR A 336 -1.46 -23.68 -21.12
N PHE A 337 -0.13 -23.57 -21.10
CA PHE A 337 0.70 -24.39 -20.23
C PHE A 337 0.53 -23.99 -18.76
N SER A 338 0.51 -22.68 -18.44
CA SER A 338 0.32 -22.21 -17.06
C SER A 338 -1.06 -22.58 -16.51
N PHE A 339 -2.13 -22.29 -17.26
CA PHE A 339 -3.51 -22.49 -16.79
C PHE A 339 -3.96 -23.94 -16.86
N VAL A 340 -3.51 -24.75 -17.81
CA VAL A 340 -3.97 -26.15 -17.95
C VAL A 340 -3.09 -27.13 -17.18
N VAL A 341 -1.76 -26.96 -17.18
CA VAL A 341 -0.85 -27.89 -16.47
C VAL A 341 -0.82 -27.56 -14.97
N GLY A 342 -0.84 -26.28 -14.59
CA GLY A 342 -0.96 -25.88 -13.18
C GLY A 342 -2.25 -26.38 -12.52
N PHE A 343 -3.37 -26.42 -13.26
CA PHE A 343 -4.63 -26.97 -12.74
C PHE A 343 -4.59 -28.49 -12.54
N ILE A 344 -3.83 -29.21 -13.39
CA ILE A 344 -3.64 -30.67 -13.27
C ILE A 344 -2.75 -31.00 -12.06
N GLU A 345 -1.72 -30.19 -11.77
CA GLU A 345 -0.91 -30.35 -10.55
C GLU A 345 -1.70 -30.04 -9.27
N TYR A 346 -2.60 -29.06 -9.28
CA TYR A 346 -3.49 -28.78 -8.13
C TYR A 346 -4.59 -29.83 -7.92
N SER A 347 -4.93 -30.61 -8.95
CA SER A 347 -5.99 -31.63 -8.88
C SER A 347 -5.52 -32.99 -8.33
N TYR A 348 -4.21 -33.15 -8.06
CA TYR A 348 -3.66 -34.29 -7.33
C TYR A 348 -2.94 -33.78 -6.07
N PRO A 349 -3.51 -33.98 -4.86
CA PRO A 349 -3.00 -33.37 -3.65
C PRO A 349 -1.72 -34.09 -3.21
N SER A 350 -0.58 -33.51 -3.54
CA SER A 350 0.64 -33.68 -2.76
C SER A 350 1.19 -32.30 -2.42
N SER A 351 0.69 -31.78 -1.29
CA SER A 351 1.43 -30.89 -0.39
C SER A 351 1.91 -29.56 -0.98
N PHE A 352 0.98 -28.63 -1.24
CA PHE A 352 1.30 -27.20 -1.24
C PHE A 352 0.34 -26.45 -0.31
N CYS A 353 0.76 -26.36 0.94
CA CYS A 353 0.56 -25.22 1.82
C CYS A 353 1.94 -24.87 2.36
N VAL A 354 2.16 -23.59 2.72
CA VAL A 354 3.39 -22.98 3.28
C VAL A 354 4.29 -22.37 2.19
N ALA A 355 4.68 -21.10 2.20
CA ALA A 355 4.71 -20.06 3.24
C ALA A 355 4.45 -18.66 2.65
#